data_AF-A0A1H8TMZ0-F1
#
_entry.id   AF-A0A1H8TMZ0-F1
#
_cell.length_a   1.000
_cell.length_b   1.000
_cell.length_c   1.000
_cell.angle_alpha   90.00
_cell.angle_beta   90.00
_cell.angle_gamma   90.00
#
_symmetry.space_group_name_H-M   'P 1'
#
loop_
_entity.id
_entity.type
_entity.pdbx_description
1 polymer ?
#
loop_
_entity_poly.entity_id
_entity_poly.type
_entity_poly.pdbx_seq_one_letter_code
_entity_poly.pdbx_strand_id
1 'polypeptide(L)'
;MTWITTCTAPDLDHLDIPVIAGYLLNLVFTCRGGHNDPQVRSYVHAYILCTDKALRTYNAGRSLLLQYAQSENRTVLLFEGLADFETCISTVKRCLSLTDKMASHRLNPGIERAKRHQFESYQKAIRPVRDAIEHMEKDIARDEVTQGTSIMLAVTNDGSTLEIGQHQLKFAALGNCLIQLHTLAQALASRER
;
A
#
# COMPACT_ATOMS: atom_id res chain seq x y z
N MET A 1 25.09 -4.93 12.97
CA MET A 1 23.63 -4.80 12.81
C MET A 1 23.37 -3.38 12.38
N THR A 2 22.67 -3.20 11.27
CA THR A 2 22.41 -1.89 10.68
C THR A 2 21.28 -1.21 11.44
N TRP A 3 21.65 -0.18 12.19
CA TRP A 3 20.73 0.65 12.96
C TRP A 3 20.15 1.70 12.02
N ILE A 4 18.83 1.71 11.83
CA ILE A 4 18.17 2.78 11.08
C ILE A 4 18.24 4.05 11.93
N THR A 5 19.02 5.03 11.49
CA THR A 5 19.20 6.31 12.19
C THR A 5 18.22 7.38 11.73
N THR A 6 17.62 7.19 10.56
CA THR A 6 16.65 8.12 9.97
C THR A 6 15.58 7.33 9.23
N CYS A 7 14.35 7.85 9.16
CA CYS A 7 13.28 7.30 8.33
C CYS A 7 12.74 8.43 7.47
N THR A 8 12.87 8.32 6.15
CA THR A 8 12.44 9.36 5.20
C THR A 8 11.08 9.05 4.58
N ALA A 9 10.28 8.20 5.23
CA ALA A 9 8.94 7.87 4.76
C ALA A 9 8.06 9.14 4.73
N PRO A 10 7.48 9.50 3.56
CA PRO A 10 6.61 10.66 3.45
C PRO A 10 5.47 10.66 4.47
N ASP A 11 5.12 11.84 4.97
CA ASP A 11 3.98 12.02 5.86
C ASP A 11 2.66 12.01 5.07
N LEU A 12 1.77 11.08 5.40
CA LEU A 12 0.45 10.94 4.78
C LEU A 12 -0.69 11.07 5.81
N ASP A 13 -0.44 11.61 7.01
CA ASP A 13 -1.45 11.72 8.07
C ASP A 13 -2.64 12.58 7.64
N HIS A 14 -2.40 13.56 6.78
CA HIS A 14 -3.45 14.40 6.17
C HIS A 14 -4.44 13.62 5.26
N LEU A 15 -4.11 12.38 4.89
CA LEU A 15 -4.96 11.48 4.10
C LEU A 15 -5.67 10.42 4.96
N ASP A 16 -5.47 10.41 6.28
CA ASP A 16 -6.05 9.39 7.17
C ASP A 16 -7.56 9.58 7.43
N ILE A 17 -8.19 10.54 6.75
CA ILE A 17 -9.65 10.72 6.76
C ILE A 17 -10.27 9.55 5.99
N PRO A 18 -11.01 8.64 6.65
CA PRO A 18 -11.48 7.41 6.00
C PRO A 18 -12.45 7.71 4.87
N VAL A 19 -12.09 7.30 3.64
CA VAL A 19 -12.96 7.48 2.47
C VAL A 19 -14.23 6.66 2.60
N ILE A 20 -14.16 5.52 3.30
CA ILE A 20 -15.31 4.64 3.53
C ILE A 20 -16.47 5.34 4.24
N ALA A 21 -16.20 6.26 5.17
CA ALA A 21 -17.25 6.96 5.90
C ALA A 21 -18.08 7.82 4.94
N GLY A 22 -17.41 8.63 4.11
CA GLY A 22 -18.08 9.43 3.08
C GLY A 22 -18.82 8.57 2.06
N TYR A 23 -18.22 7.46 1.62
CA TYR A 23 -18.85 6.52 0.70
C TYR A 23 -20.14 5.90 1.26
N LEU A 24 -20.11 5.42 2.51
CA LEU A 24 -21.28 4.82 3.16
C LEU A 24 -22.39 5.85 3.39
N LEU A 25 -22.05 7.07 3.82
CA LEU A 25 -23.02 8.15 3.97
C LEU A 25 -23.69 8.48 2.63
N ASN A 26 -22.92 8.57 1.54
CA ASN A 26 -23.47 8.79 0.21
C ASN A 26 -24.40 7.64 -0.21
N LEU A 27 -23.99 6.39 0.02
CA LEU A 27 -24.78 5.23 -0.34
C LEU A 27 -26.12 5.17 0.41
N VAL A 28 -26.10 5.43 1.73
CA VAL A 28 -27.27 5.34 2.62
C VAL A 28 -28.21 6.52 2.46
N PHE A 29 -27.69 7.75 2.48
CA PHE A 29 -28.53 8.95 2.58
C PHE A 29 -28.87 9.60 1.25
N THR A 30 -28.02 9.40 0.23
CA THR A 30 -28.23 10.07 -1.08
C THR A 30 -28.49 9.09 -2.21
N CYS A 31 -28.39 7.78 -1.94
CA CYS A 31 -28.34 6.73 -2.97
C CYS A 31 -27.21 6.95 -4.01
N ARG A 32 -26.27 7.87 -3.79
CA ARG A 32 -25.13 8.18 -4.67
C ARG A 32 -23.92 7.30 -4.32
N GLY A 33 -22.93 7.23 -5.20
CA GLY A 33 -21.71 6.44 -5.01
C GLY A 33 -21.82 4.95 -5.35
N GLY A 34 -23.03 4.40 -5.50
CA GLY A 34 -23.23 3.00 -5.90
C GLY A 34 -23.27 2.84 -7.43
N HIS A 35 -22.36 2.04 -7.99
CA HIS A 35 -22.52 1.56 -9.36
C HIS A 35 -23.76 0.63 -9.45
N ASN A 36 -24.58 0.77 -10.50
CA ASN A 36 -25.80 -0.03 -10.66
C ASN A 36 -25.48 -1.53 -10.76
N ASP A 37 -24.40 -1.85 -11.45
CA ASP A 37 -23.84 -3.20 -11.52
C ASP A 37 -23.30 -3.68 -10.15
N PRO A 38 -23.81 -4.81 -9.61
CA PRO A 38 -23.39 -5.34 -8.31
C PRO A 38 -21.90 -5.73 -8.25
N GLN A 39 -21.31 -6.18 -9.35
CA GLN A 39 -19.93 -6.63 -9.40
C GLN A 39 -18.98 -5.43 -9.35
N VAL A 40 -19.23 -4.40 -10.18
CA VAL A 40 -18.47 -3.14 -10.12
C VAL A 40 -18.58 -2.49 -8.75
N ARG A 41 -19.79 -2.46 -8.18
CA ARG A 41 -20.02 -1.91 -6.83
C ARG A 41 -19.21 -2.65 -5.77
N SER A 42 -19.11 -3.97 -5.87
CA SER A 42 -18.29 -4.79 -4.96
C SER A 42 -16.80 -4.51 -5.11
N TYR A 43 -16.30 -4.31 -6.34
CA TYR A 43 -14.91 -3.91 -6.55
C TYR A 43 -14.63 -2.51 -6.00
N VAL A 44 -15.51 -1.54 -6.21
CA VAL A 44 -15.38 -0.17 -5.66
C VAL A 44 -15.34 -0.21 -4.14
N HIS A 45 -16.28 -0.94 -3.51
CA HIS A 45 -16.32 -1.06 -2.06
C HIS A 45 -15.04 -1.72 -1.50
N ALA A 46 -14.62 -2.84 -2.09
CA ALA A 46 -13.39 -3.51 -1.69
C ALA A 46 -12.15 -2.60 -1.88
N TYR A 47 -12.13 -1.82 -2.95
CA TYR A 47 -11.03 -0.90 -3.26
C TYR A 47 -10.92 0.22 -2.24
N ILE A 48 -12.05 0.85 -1.87
CA ILE A 48 -12.09 1.92 -0.85
C ILE A 48 -11.60 1.37 0.50
N LEU A 49 -12.13 0.22 0.95
CA LEU A 49 -11.70 -0.41 2.20
C LEU A 49 -10.20 -0.76 2.21
N CYS A 50 -9.69 -1.30 1.10
CA CYS A 50 -8.27 -1.63 1.00
C CYS A 50 -7.41 -0.36 1.00
N THR A 51 -7.87 0.73 0.39
CA THR A 51 -7.14 2.00 0.35
C THR A 51 -7.02 2.61 1.76
N ASP A 52 -8.14 2.68 2.50
CA ASP A 52 -8.12 3.15 3.89
C ASP A 52 -7.25 2.24 4.78
N LYS A 53 -7.30 0.92 4.58
CA LYS A 53 -6.42 -0.02 5.31
C LYS A 53 -4.95 0.25 5.00
N ALA A 54 -4.59 0.42 3.72
CA ALA A 54 -3.21 0.62 3.30
C ALA A 54 -2.62 1.90 3.91
N LEU A 55 -3.38 3.01 3.91
CA LEU A 55 -2.98 4.27 4.55
C LEU A 55 -2.76 4.10 6.05
N ARG A 56 -3.69 3.47 6.77
CA ARG A 56 -3.54 3.25 8.22
C ARG A 56 -2.29 2.44 8.55
N THR A 57 -2.06 1.34 7.83
CA THR A 57 -0.87 0.50 8.06
C THR A 57 0.41 1.21 7.67
N TYR A 58 0.39 2.05 6.62
CA TYR A 58 1.54 2.87 6.26
C TYR A 58 1.88 3.89 7.36
N ASN A 59 0.89 4.62 7.86
CA ASN A 59 1.09 5.65 8.89
C ASN A 59 1.51 5.02 10.23
N ALA A 60 0.92 3.88 10.60
CA ALA A 60 1.33 3.11 11.78
C ALA A 60 2.79 2.66 11.67
N GLY A 61 3.17 2.02 10.56
CA GLY A 61 4.54 1.58 10.32
C GLY A 61 5.54 2.75 10.31
N ARG A 62 5.20 3.86 9.64
CA ARG A 62 6.01 5.09 9.64
C ARG A 62 6.22 5.61 11.06
N SER A 63 5.16 5.72 11.86
CA SER A 63 5.23 6.22 13.23
C SER A 63 6.17 5.37 14.09
N LEU A 64 6.06 4.03 13.98
CA LEU A 64 6.93 3.11 14.72
C LEU A 64 8.39 3.21 14.29
N LEU A 65 8.67 3.33 12.99
CA LEU A 65 10.05 3.52 12.50
C LEU A 65 10.65 4.86 12.92
N LEU A 66 9.86 5.94 12.94
CA LEU A 66 10.30 7.25 13.44
C LEU A 66 10.62 7.18 14.94
N GLN A 67 9.76 6.52 15.73
CA GLN A 67 10.01 6.29 17.15
C GLN A 67 11.25 5.41 17.38
N TYR A 68 11.47 4.39 16.55
CA TYR A 68 12.66 3.54 16.60
C TYR A 68 13.93 4.35 16.34
N ALA A 69 13.95 5.19 15.30
CA ALA A 69 15.10 6.03 14.95
C ALA A 69 15.49 7.02 16.06
N GLN A 70 14.54 7.38 16.92
CA GLN A 70 14.76 8.24 18.10
C GLN A 70 15.05 7.46 19.38
N SER A 71 14.99 6.13 19.35
CA SER A 71 15.10 5.27 20.53
C SER A 71 16.52 4.71 20.71
N GLU A 72 16.88 4.42 21.96
CA GLU A 72 18.06 3.62 22.30
C GLU A 72 17.78 2.13 22.05
N ASN A 73 17.70 1.74 20.78
CA ASN A 73 17.64 0.35 20.33
C ASN A 73 16.37 -0.43 20.79
N ARG A 74 15.19 0.17 20.64
CA ARG A 74 13.91 -0.53 20.88
C ARG A 74 13.50 -1.39 19.69
N THR A 75 14.18 -2.51 19.50
CA THR A 75 14.02 -3.40 18.32
C THR A 75 12.59 -3.88 18.08
N VAL A 76 11.73 -3.93 19.11
CA VAL A 76 10.30 -4.24 18.94
C VAL A 76 9.61 -3.24 18.01
N LEU A 77 9.89 -1.93 18.16
CA LEU A 77 9.32 -0.88 17.30
C LEU A 77 9.73 -1.06 15.84
N LEU A 78 10.98 -1.51 15.61
CA LEU A 78 11.47 -1.80 14.28
C LEU A 78 10.67 -2.94 13.64
N PHE A 79 10.54 -4.08 14.32
CA PHE A 79 9.85 -5.24 13.77
C PHE A 79 8.36 -4.99 13.57
N GLU A 80 7.68 -4.34 14.52
CA GLU A 80 6.27 -3.96 14.36
C GLU A 80 6.08 -2.98 13.20
N GLY A 81 6.98 -1.99 13.08
CA GLY A 81 6.93 -1.03 11.97
C GLY A 81 7.11 -1.71 10.61
N LEU A 82 8.03 -2.67 10.51
CA LEU A 82 8.25 -3.46 9.29
C LEU A 82 7.04 -4.35 8.97
N ALA A 83 6.43 -5.00 9.96
CA ALA A 83 5.23 -5.81 9.77
C ALA A 83 4.02 -4.99 9.26
N ASP A 84 3.89 -3.74 9.73
CA ASP A 84 2.91 -2.78 9.22
C ASP A 84 3.20 -2.41 7.76
N PHE A 85 4.46 -2.23 7.37
CA PHE A 85 4.86 -2.01 5.97
C PHE A 85 4.60 -3.23 5.08
N GLU A 86 4.84 -4.45 5.55
CA GLU A 86 4.49 -5.68 4.83
C GLU A 86 2.99 -5.74 4.56
N THR A 87 2.18 -5.45 5.59
CA THR A 87 0.72 -5.39 5.46
C THR A 87 0.29 -4.30 4.49
N CYS A 88 0.92 -3.12 4.54
CA CYS A 88 0.69 -2.03 3.61
C CYS A 88 0.98 -2.47 2.16
N ILE A 89 2.17 -3.03 1.89
CA ILE A 89 2.60 -3.46 0.56
C ILE A 89 1.62 -4.48 -0.05
N SER A 90 1.24 -5.49 0.74
CA SER A 90 0.26 -6.50 0.33
C SER A 90 -1.12 -5.88 0.04
N THR A 91 -1.54 -4.92 0.87
CA THR A 91 -2.82 -4.22 0.68
C THR A 91 -2.79 -3.31 -0.55
N VAL A 92 -1.68 -2.60 -0.82
CA VAL A 92 -1.49 -1.80 -2.02
C VAL A 92 -1.52 -2.66 -3.28
N LYS A 93 -0.86 -3.83 -3.28
CA LYS A 93 -0.94 -4.77 -4.42
C LYS A 93 -2.37 -5.21 -4.69
N ARG A 94 -3.16 -5.43 -3.64
CA ARG A 94 -4.59 -5.74 -3.75
C ARG A 94 -5.38 -4.57 -4.35
N CYS A 95 -5.13 -3.33 -3.92
CA CYS A 95 -5.75 -2.14 -4.53
C CYS A 95 -5.48 -2.05 -6.02
N LEU A 96 -4.21 -2.19 -6.44
CA LEU A 96 -3.82 -2.15 -7.86
C LEU A 96 -4.53 -3.24 -8.67
N SER A 97 -4.63 -4.45 -8.11
CA SER A 97 -5.33 -5.57 -8.76
C SER A 97 -6.85 -5.33 -8.87
N LEU A 98 -7.46 -4.63 -7.92
CA LEU A 98 -8.86 -4.22 -7.98
C LEU A 98 -9.08 -3.12 -9.04
N THR A 99 -8.15 -2.17 -9.16
CA THR A 99 -8.15 -1.18 -10.23
C THR A 99 -8.12 -1.83 -11.61
N ASP A 100 -7.26 -2.83 -11.81
CA ASP A 100 -7.19 -3.58 -13.06
C ASP A 100 -8.53 -4.27 -13.39
N LYS A 101 -9.17 -4.89 -12.39
CA LYS A 101 -10.48 -5.54 -12.54
C LYS A 101 -11.59 -4.54 -12.89
N MET A 102 -11.62 -3.40 -12.21
CA MET A 102 -12.60 -2.34 -12.49
C MET A 102 -12.40 -1.74 -13.88
N ALA A 103 -11.15 -1.46 -14.27
CA ALA A 103 -10.83 -0.86 -15.56
C ALA A 103 -11.03 -1.82 -16.75
N SER A 104 -10.94 -3.14 -16.53
CA SER A 104 -11.30 -4.17 -17.52
C SER A 104 -12.80 -4.44 -17.60
N HIS A 105 -13.59 -3.97 -16.64
CA HIS A 105 -15.02 -4.23 -16.63
C HIS A 105 -15.72 -3.43 -17.74
N ARG A 106 -16.73 -4.03 -18.39
CA ARG A 106 -17.49 -3.38 -19.49
C ARG A 106 -18.06 -2.01 -19.09
N LEU A 107 -18.51 -1.92 -17.84
CA LEU A 107 -19.11 -0.71 -17.28
C LEU A 107 -18.10 0.18 -16.56
N ASN A 108 -16.79 0.00 -16.78
CA ASN A 108 -15.66 0.70 -16.16
C ASN A 108 -16.09 1.97 -15.40
N PRO A 109 -15.87 2.04 -14.07
CA PRO A 109 -16.33 3.15 -13.25
C PRO A 109 -15.48 4.42 -13.46
N GLY A 110 -15.19 4.79 -14.72
CA GLY A 110 -14.47 6.00 -15.13
C GLY A 110 -12.99 5.99 -14.83
N ILE A 111 -12.35 4.82 -14.77
CA ILE A 111 -10.91 4.74 -14.63
C ILE A 111 -10.27 5.03 -15.99
N GLU A 112 -9.65 6.21 -16.09
CA GLU A 112 -8.98 6.68 -17.30
C GLU A 112 -7.75 5.84 -17.66
N ARG A 113 -7.47 5.75 -18.97
CA ARG A 113 -6.32 4.99 -19.49
C ARG A 113 -4.98 5.49 -18.93
N ALA A 114 -4.81 6.82 -18.80
CA ALA A 114 -3.59 7.41 -18.25
C ALA A 114 -3.35 6.98 -16.79
N LYS A 115 -4.41 7.02 -15.98
CA LYS A 115 -4.38 6.54 -14.59
C LYS A 115 -4.03 5.05 -14.50
N ARG A 116 -4.56 4.25 -15.43
CA ARG A 116 -4.26 2.82 -15.54
C ARG A 116 -2.77 2.55 -15.80
N HIS A 117 -2.18 3.23 -16.79
CA HIS A 117 -0.74 3.15 -17.09
C HIS A 117 0.12 3.55 -15.88
N GLN A 118 -0.30 4.58 -15.14
CA GLN A 118 0.39 4.99 -13.93
C GLN A 118 0.37 3.87 -12.86
N PHE A 119 -0.76 3.21 -12.65
CA PHE A 119 -0.87 2.09 -11.72
C PHE A 119 -0.11 0.85 -12.16
N GLU A 120 -0.01 0.58 -13.46
CA GLU A 120 0.85 -0.48 -14.00
C GLU A 120 2.32 -0.24 -13.64
N SER A 121 2.79 1.02 -13.68
CA SER A 121 4.15 1.37 -13.24
C SER A 121 4.37 1.07 -11.75
N TYR A 122 3.42 1.44 -10.88
CA TYR A 122 3.51 1.11 -9.46
C TYR A 122 3.47 -0.40 -9.21
N GLN A 123 2.65 -1.12 -9.97
CA GLN A 123 2.55 -2.58 -9.88
C GLN A 123 3.88 -3.25 -10.20
N LYS A 124 4.63 -2.76 -11.20
CA LYS A 124 5.96 -3.28 -11.54
C LYS A 124 6.98 -3.07 -10.42
N ALA A 125 6.89 -1.96 -9.69
CA ALA A 125 7.79 -1.67 -8.56
C ALA A 125 7.44 -2.46 -7.29
N ILE A 126 6.14 -2.59 -6.99
CA ILE A 126 5.66 -3.16 -5.73
C ILE A 126 5.62 -4.69 -5.76
N ARG A 127 5.29 -5.28 -6.93
CA ARG A 127 5.12 -6.72 -7.06
C ARG A 127 6.35 -7.53 -6.62
N PRO A 128 7.60 -7.22 -7.05
CA PRO A 128 8.75 -8.03 -6.66
C PRO A 128 8.97 -8.06 -5.13
N VAL A 129 8.83 -6.91 -4.47
CA VAL A 129 8.95 -6.82 -3.00
C VAL A 129 7.83 -7.60 -2.31
N ARG A 130 6.58 -7.46 -2.76
CA ARG A 130 5.44 -8.22 -2.24
C ARG A 130 5.63 -9.72 -2.42
N ASP A 131 6.03 -10.16 -3.62
CA ASP A 131 6.23 -11.56 -3.96
C ASP A 131 7.35 -12.17 -3.08
N ALA A 132 8.42 -11.42 -2.80
CA ALA A 132 9.48 -11.83 -1.89
C ALA A 132 9.01 -11.94 -0.42
N ILE A 133 8.19 -10.99 0.06
CA ILE A 133 7.59 -11.08 1.40
C ILE A 133 6.71 -12.34 1.53
N GLU A 134 5.85 -12.61 0.55
CA GLU A 134 4.90 -13.74 0.59
C GLU A 134 5.53 -15.12 0.32
N HIS A 135 6.77 -15.17 -0.16
CA HIS A 135 7.44 -16.41 -0.56
C HIS A 135 8.80 -16.62 0.11
N MET A 136 9.13 -15.86 1.15
CA MET A 136 10.40 -15.97 1.87
C MET A 136 10.66 -17.39 2.41
N GLU A 137 9.61 -18.15 2.74
CA GLU A 137 9.72 -19.53 3.22
C GLU A 137 10.29 -20.47 2.16
N LYS A 138 10.02 -20.21 0.87
CA LYS A 138 10.55 -21.02 -0.23
C LYS A 138 12.04 -20.81 -0.40
N ASP A 139 12.48 -19.56 -0.26
CA ASP A 139 13.89 -19.19 -0.40
C ASP A 139 14.70 -19.76 0.78
N ILE A 140 14.14 -19.73 2.00
CA ILE A 140 14.71 -20.38 3.19
C ILE A 140 14.80 -21.90 2.98
N ALA A 141 13.73 -22.54 2.50
CA ALA A 141 13.69 -23.99 2.33
C ALA A 141 14.67 -24.53 1.26
N ARG A 142 15.09 -23.68 0.31
CA ARG A 142 16.03 -24.02 -0.77
C ARG A 142 17.49 -23.77 -0.43
N ASP A 143 17.79 -23.23 0.76
CA ASP A 143 19.13 -22.78 1.16
C ASP A 143 19.73 -21.75 0.17
N GLU A 144 18.87 -21.03 -0.56
CA GLU A 144 19.23 -19.99 -1.54
C GLU A 144 19.52 -18.64 -0.85
N VAL A 145 19.78 -18.65 0.46
CA VAL A 145 20.08 -17.47 1.25
C VAL A 145 21.49 -16.98 0.91
N THR A 146 21.56 -15.97 0.07
CA THR A 146 22.84 -15.35 -0.30
C THR A 146 23.36 -14.55 0.89
N GLN A 147 24.61 -14.80 1.32
CA GLN A 147 25.23 -14.01 2.39
C GLN A 147 25.28 -12.53 2.00
N GLY A 148 24.71 -11.67 2.86
CA GLY A 148 24.69 -10.22 2.66
C GLY A 148 23.38 -9.64 2.09
N THR A 149 22.40 -10.47 1.72
CA THR A 149 21.05 -10.00 1.35
C THR A 149 20.07 -10.14 2.50
N SER A 150 19.14 -9.19 2.65
CA SER A 150 18.12 -9.26 3.70
C SER A 150 17.08 -10.33 3.40
N ILE A 151 16.87 -11.30 4.30
CA ILE A 151 15.84 -12.34 4.14
C ILE A 151 14.45 -11.80 4.50
N MET A 152 14.40 -10.85 5.42
CA MET A 152 13.16 -10.20 5.87
C MET A 152 13.08 -8.80 5.28
N LEU A 153 11.90 -8.17 5.34
CA LEU A 153 11.78 -6.76 4.99
C LEU A 153 12.69 -5.94 5.93
N ALA A 154 13.54 -5.10 5.38
CA ALA A 154 14.42 -4.21 6.12
C ALA A 154 14.34 -2.79 5.53
N VAL A 155 14.88 -1.81 6.26
CA VAL A 155 15.10 -0.46 5.74
C VAL A 155 16.60 -0.28 5.51
N THR A 156 16.94 0.34 4.39
CA THR A 156 18.32 0.74 4.08
C THR A 156 18.88 1.71 5.11
N ASN A 157 20.21 1.78 5.23
CA ASN A 157 20.90 2.64 6.21
C ASN A 157 20.58 4.14 6.08
N ASP A 158 20.26 4.58 4.86
CA ASP A 158 19.86 5.96 4.57
C ASP A 158 18.38 6.24 4.92
N GLY A 159 17.65 5.24 5.40
CA GLY A 159 16.27 5.38 5.84
C GLY A 159 15.25 5.58 4.70
N SER A 160 15.66 5.42 3.44
CA SER A 160 14.88 5.86 2.29
C SER A 160 14.12 4.75 1.56
N THR A 161 14.55 3.51 1.74
CA THR A 161 14.15 2.39 0.91
C THR A 161 13.87 1.16 1.77
N LEU A 162 12.78 0.47 1.44
CA LEU A 162 12.48 -0.87 1.93
C LEU A 162 13.18 -1.89 1.03
N GLU A 163 13.87 -2.88 1.62
CA GLU A 163 14.56 -3.91 0.87
C GLU A 163 14.30 -5.31 1.41
N ILE A 164 14.26 -6.28 0.49
CA ILE A 164 14.15 -7.72 0.77
C ILE A 164 14.79 -8.48 -0.41
N GLY A 165 15.75 -9.34 -0.11
CA GLY A 165 16.59 -10.02 -1.09
C GLY A 165 17.32 -9.03 -2.00
N GLN A 166 17.02 -9.09 -3.30
CA GLN A 166 17.53 -8.17 -4.32
C GLN A 166 16.52 -7.08 -4.69
N HIS A 167 15.36 -7.04 -4.03
CA HIS A 167 14.27 -6.14 -4.35
C HIS A 167 14.25 -4.94 -3.43
N GLN A 168 13.96 -3.78 -4.01
CA GLN A 168 13.95 -2.51 -3.31
C GLN A 168 12.71 -1.70 -3.68
N LEU A 169 12.14 -1.01 -2.70
CA LEU A 169 10.99 -0.12 -2.86
C LEU A 169 11.23 1.16 -2.06
N LYS A 170 11.42 2.28 -2.76
CA LYS A 170 11.58 3.60 -2.13
C LYS A 170 10.30 4.00 -1.41
N PHE A 171 10.42 4.54 -0.19
CA PHE A 171 9.26 5.06 0.53
C PHE A 171 8.53 6.15 -0.27
N ALA A 172 9.27 7.02 -0.97
CA ALA A 172 8.68 8.03 -1.84
C ALA A 172 7.79 7.44 -2.94
N ALA A 173 8.20 6.31 -3.54
CA ALA A 173 7.41 5.63 -4.56
C ALA A 173 6.14 4.99 -3.97
N LEU A 174 6.25 4.35 -2.80
CA LEU A 174 5.11 3.80 -2.08
C LEU A 174 4.12 4.90 -1.65
N GLY A 175 4.62 6.00 -1.08
CA GLY A 175 3.79 7.13 -0.66
C GLY A 175 3.06 7.78 -1.84
N ASN A 176 3.76 8.00 -2.96
CA ASN A 176 3.13 8.50 -4.19
C ASN A 176 2.04 7.53 -4.71
N CYS A 177 2.26 6.21 -4.63
CA CYS A 177 1.24 5.23 -4.98
C CYS A 177 -0.01 5.37 -4.08
N LEU A 178 0.17 5.46 -2.76
CA LEU A 178 -0.91 5.63 -1.80
C LEU A 178 -1.72 6.91 -2.04
N ILE A 179 -1.06 8.04 -2.31
CA ILE A 179 -1.73 9.30 -2.69
C ILE A 179 -2.62 9.05 -3.91
N GLN A 180 -2.09 8.42 -4.96
CA GLN A 180 -2.85 8.19 -6.18
C GLN A 180 -4.02 7.22 -5.99
N LEU A 181 -3.86 6.22 -5.11
CA LEU A 181 -4.91 5.28 -4.74
C LEU A 181 -6.03 5.99 -3.98
N HIS A 182 -5.66 6.81 -2.99
CA HIS A 182 -6.60 7.61 -2.19
C HIS A 182 -7.38 8.60 -3.06
N THR A 183 -6.72 9.34 -3.96
CA THR A 183 -7.39 10.23 -4.91
C THR A 183 -8.43 9.49 -5.75
N LEU A 184 -8.11 8.28 -6.23
CA LEU A 184 -9.08 7.48 -6.97
C LEU A 184 -10.24 7.01 -6.06
N ALA A 185 -9.95 6.62 -4.82
CA ALA A 185 -10.97 6.20 -3.86
C ALA A 185 -11.96 7.33 -3.60
N GLN A 186 -11.48 8.56 -3.40
CA GLN A 186 -12.32 9.74 -3.24
C GLN A 186 -13.18 10.00 -4.47
N ALA A 187 -12.60 9.93 -5.67
CA ALA A 187 -13.34 10.13 -6.93
C ALA A 187 -14.42 9.06 -7.15
N LEU A 188 -14.15 7.81 -6.77
CA LEU A 188 -15.14 6.73 -6.82
C LEU A 188 -16.23 6.92 -5.77
N ALA A 189 -15.90 7.44 -4.59
CA ALA A 189 -16.82 7.62 -3.48
C ALA A 189 -17.78 8.82 -3.65
N SER A 190 -17.33 9.87 -4.34
CA SER A 190 -18.11 11.08 -4.60
C SER A 190 -18.96 11.01 -5.88
N ARG A 191 -18.91 9.89 -6.61
CA ARG A 191 -19.52 9.80 -7.94
C ARG A 191 -21.06 9.79 -7.88
N GLU A 192 -21.66 10.69 -8.63
CA GLU A 192 -23.10 10.71 -8.89
C GLU A 192 -23.48 9.62 -9.91
N ARG A 193 -24.72 9.10 -9.81
CA ARG A 193 -25.22 8.02 -10.68
C ARG A 193 -25.37 8.46 -12.13
#